data_AF-A0A365UDI3-F1
#
_entry.id   AF-A0A365UDI3-F1
#
_cell.length_a   1.000
_cell.length_b   1.000
_cell.length_c   1.000
_cell.angle_alpha   90.00
_cell.angle_beta   90.00
_cell.angle_gamma   90.00
#
_symmetry.space_group_name_H-M   'P 1'
#
loop_
_entity.id
_entity.type
_entity.pdbx_description
1 polymer ?
#
loop_
_entity_poly.entity_id
_entity_poly.type
_entity_poly.pdbx_seq_one_letter_code
_entity_poly.pdbx_strand_id
1 'polypeptide(L)'
;MLDLGWTELLVIGIVALIVVGPKDLPVLFRNVGRFMGKARAMAREFSRAMNEAAEESGVKEATQGFKDMTSAKSMGLDGLEKSLRESARWDPDSETAKLARERAAEAQKRRDALREKRDGESGETAPAGQSWNKASGETPDAARPAEPEAAPAGDAPAPEDRKE
;
A
#
# COMPACT_ATOMS: atom_id res chain seq x y z
N MET A 1 -17.93 -11.10 -21.46
CA MET A 1 -16.82 -10.12 -21.43
C MET A 1 -17.05 -9.27 -20.21
N LEU A 2 -16.16 -9.41 -19.22
CA LEU A 2 -16.20 -8.63 -17.99
C LEU A 2 -15.07 -7.62 -18.09
N ASP A 3 -15.32 -6.53 -18.81
CA ASP A 3 -14.46 -5.35 -18.87
C ASP A 3 -14.48 -4.64 -17.49
N LEU A 4 -14.02 -5.33 -16.45
CA LEU A 4 -13.71 -4.74 -15.15
C LEU A 4 -12.35 -4.04 -15.25
N GLY A 5 -12.29 -3.02 -16.11
CA GLY A 5 -11.15 -2.15 -16.28
C GLY A 5 -11.19 -0.95 -15.33
N TRP A 6 -10.10 -0.19 -15.29
CA TRP A 6 -10.06 1.12 -14.63
C TRP A 6 -11.12 2.07 -15.20
N THR A 7 -11.41 1.96 -16.50
CA THR A 7 -12.41 2.78 -17.19
C THR A 7 -13.83 2.49 -16.69
N GLU A 8 -14.25 1.24 -16.58
CA GLU A 8 -15.57 0.88 -16.05
C GLU A 8 -15.74 1.26 -14.58
N LEU A 9 -14.69 1.10 -13.75
CA LEU A 9 -14.74 1.58 -12.36
C LEU A 9 -14.97 3.10 -12.31
N LEU A 10 -14.38 3.85 -13.23
CA LEU A 10 -14.58 5.30 -13.33
C LEU A 10 -16.01 5.64 -13.76
N VAL A 11 -16.58 4.91 -14.73
CA VAL A 11 -17.98 5.08 -15.16
C VAL A 11 -18.94 4.78 -14.01
N ILE A 12 -18.75 3.67 -13.30
CA ILE A 12 -19.55 3.29 -12.13
C ILE A 12 -19.41 4.36 -11.02
N GLY A 13 -18.20 4.89 -10.81
CA GLY A 13 -17.94 5.98 -9.88
C GLY A 13 -18.76 7.23 -10.22
N ILE A 14 -18.79 7.65 -11.48
CA ILE A 14 -19.60 8.79 -11.95
C ILE A 14 -21.09 8.55 -11.73
N VAL A 15 -21.60 7.37 -12.12
CA VAL A 15 -23.01 7.01 -11.92
C VAL A 15 -23.38 7.03 -10.44
N ALA A 16 -22.51 6.48 -9.58
CA ALA A 16 -22.72 6.49 -8.14
C ALA A 16 -22.72 7.93 -7.56
N LEU A 17 -21.88 8.85 -8.07
CA LEU A 17 -21.90 10.26 -7.67
C LEU A 17 -23.21 10.96 -8.03
N ILE A 18 -23.82 10.62 -9.16
CA ILE A 18 -25.10 11.22 -9.60
C ILE A 18 -26.26 10.66 -8.77
N VAL A 19 -26.31 9.34 -8.59
CA VAL A 19 -27.44 8.65 -7.94
C VAL A 19 -27.44 8.86 -6.43
N VAL A 20 -26.29 8.68 -5.79
CA VAL A 20 -26.14 8.78 -4.32
C VAL A 20 -25.80 10.20 -3.90
N GLY A 21 -25.05 10.93 -4.72
CA GLY A 21 -24.56 12.26 -4.41
C GLY A 21 -23.08 12.27 -4.00
N PRO A 22 -22.32 13.32 -4.35
CA PRO A 22 -20.88 13.40 -4.09
C PRO A 22 -20.51 13.53 -2.60
N LYS A 23 -21.45 13.96 -1.76
CA LYS A 23 -21.27 14.11 -0.31
C LYS A 23 -21.61 12.84 0.47
N ASP A 24 -22.51 12.03 -0.06
CA ASP A 24 -23.03 10.85 0.65
C ASP A 24 -22.23 9.59 0.35
N LEU A 25 -21.63 9.47 -0.84
CA LEU A 25 -20.67 8.41 -1.16
C LEU A 25 -19.51 8.27 -0.14
N PRO A 26 -18.76 9.33 0.21
CA PRO A 26 -17.65 9.20 1.16
C PRO A 26 -18.13 8.83 2.57
N VAL A 27 -19.33 9.26 2.97
CA VAL A 27 -19.93 8.86 4.24
C VAL A 27 -20.34 7.38 4.21
N LEU A 28 -20.93 6.93 3.11
CA LEU A 28 -21.31 5.53 2.91
C LEU A 28 -20.08 4.60 2.94
N PHE A 29 -19.01 4.95 2.23
CA PHE A 29 -17.75 4.19 2.29
C PHE A 29 -17.15 4.16 3.69
N ARG A 30 -17.25 5.25 4.45
CA ARG A 30 -16.80 5.28 5.85
C ARG A 30 -17.59 4.31 6.72
N ASN A 31 -18.92 4.26 6.53
CA ASN A 31 -19.82 3.41 7.30
C ASN A 31 -19.62 1.94 6.96
N VAL A 32 -19.60 1.60 5.67
CA VAL A 32 -19.30 0.25 5.17
C VAL A 32 -17.90 -0.18 5.61
N GLY A 33 -16.91 0.70 5.49
CA GLY A 33 -15.54 0.44 5.91
C GLY A 33 -15.42 0.16 7.41
N ARG A 34 -16.16 0.89 8.25
CA ARG A 34 -16.19 0.64 9.71
C ARG A 34 -16.83 -0.70 10.03
N PHE A 35 -17.92 -1.07 9.35
CA PHE A 35 -18.57 -2.37 9.51
C PHE A 35 -17.66 -3.51 9.06
N MET A 36 -17.10 -3.41 7.86
CA MET A 36 -16.15 -4.38 7.31
C MET A 36 -14.89 -4.50 8.16
N GLY A 37 -14.41 -3.39 8.73
CA GLY A 37 -13.27 -3.37 9.65
C GLY A 37 -13.54 -4.15 10.94
N LYS A 38 -14.72 -3.98 11.53
CA LYS A 38 -15.18 -4.77 12.69
C LYS A 38 -15.35 -6.25 12.32
N ALA A 39 -15.99 -6.55 11.19
CA ALA A 39 -16.13 -7.92 10.70
C ALA A 39 -14.76 -8.57 10.48
N ARG A 40 -13.79 -7.85 9.90
CA ARG A 40 -12.41 -8.34 9.70
C ARG A 40 -11.65 -8.51 11.01
N ALA A 41 -11.90 -7.67 12.01
CA ALA A 41 -11.35 -7.88 13.36
C ALA A 41 -11.92 -9.17 13.96
N MET A 42 -13.24 -9.33 14.00
CA MET A 42 -13.88 -10.56 14.49
C MET A 42 -13.42 -11.81 13.74
N ALA A 43 -13.26 -11.74 12.42
CA ALA A 43 -12.73 -12.84 11.61
C ALA A 43 -11.27 -13.19 11.96
N ARG A 44 -10.45 -12.21 12.36
CA ARG A 44 -9.07 -12.46 12.81
C ARG A 44 -9.04 -13.17 14.15
N GLU A 45 -9.85 -12.74 15.11
CA GLU A 45 -10.03 -13.44 16.39
C GLU A 45 -10.56 -14.86 16.18
N PHE A 46 -11.58 -15.05 15.33
CA PHE A 46 -12.09 -16.38 14.99
C PHE A 46 -11.03 -17.24 14.33
N SER A 47 -10.26 -16.70 13.38
CA SER A 47 -9.19 -17.45 12.72
C SER A 47 -8.11 -17.88 13.70
N ARG A 48 -7.74 -17.02 14.67
CA ARG A 48 -6.79 -17.37 15.73
C ARG A 48 -7.33 -18.50 16.61
N ALA A 49 -8.55 -18.36 17.11
CA ALA A 49 -9.20 -19.35 17.95
C ALA A 49 -9.41 -20.69 17.22
N MET A 50 -9.81 -20.66 15.94
CA MET A 50 -9.91 -21.84 15.08
C MET A 50 -8.55 -22.50 14.84
N ASN A 51 -7.49 -21.71 14.61
CA ASN A 51 -6.16 -22.28 14.40
C ASN A 51 -5.64 -22.97 15.66
N GLU A 52 -5.82 -22.35 16.83
CA GLU A 52 -5.46 -22.92 18.14
C GLU A 52 -6.29 -24.17 18.45
N ALA A 53 -7.60 -24.13 18.22
CA ALA A 53 -8.47 -25.30 18.37
C ALA A 53 -8.13 -26.40 17.37
N ALA A 54 -7.79 -26.09 16.11
CA ALA A 54 -7.46 -27.09 15.09
C ALA A 54 -6.10 -27.76 15.33
N GLU A 55 -5.15 -27.06 15.94
CA GLU A 55 -3.89 -27.62 16.41
C GLU A 55 -4.11 -28.64 17.54
N GLU A 56 -5.11 -28.43 18.40
CA GLU A 56 -5.45 -29.34 19.50
C GLU A 56 -6.41 -30.47 19.09
N SER A 57 -7.31 -30.24 18.14
CA SER A 57 -8.38 -31.17 17.75
C SER A 57 -8.16 -31.94 16.43
N GLY A 58 -7.01 -31.79 15.76
CA GLY A 58 -6.73 -32.50 14.50
C GLY A 58 -7.61 -32.07 13.32
N VAL A 59 -8.21 -30.88 13.39
CA VAL A 59 -9.12 -30.32 12.36
C VAL A 59 -8.32 -29.72 11.18
N LYS A 60 -6.99 -29.87 11.19
CA LYS A 60 -6.06 -29.36 10.18
C LYS A 60 -6.44 -29.79 8.76
N GLU A 61 -6.91 -31.03 8.58
CA GLU A 61 -7.36 -31.55 7.29
C GLU A 61 -8.59 -30.81 6.73
N ALA A 62 -9.56 -30.44 7.57
CA ALA A 62 -10.76 -29.72 7.14
C ALA A 62 -10.43 -28.28 6.72
N THR A 63 -9.57 -27.60 7.50
CA THR A 63 -9.10 -26.25 7.20
C THR A 63 -8.23 -26.23 5.94
N GLN A 64 -7.44 -27.27 5.72
CA GLN A 64 -6.59 -27.41 4.53
C GLN A 64 -7.40 -27.67 3.27
N GLY A 65 -8.42 -28.55 3.32
CA GLY A 65 -9.35 -28.74 2.19
C GLY A 65 -10.13 -27.48 1.83
N PHE A 66 -10.58 -26.71 2.82
CA PHE A 66 -11.24 -25.42 2.57
C PHE A 66 -10.28 -24.38 1.98
N LYS A 67 -9.05 -24.33 2.49
CA LYS A 67 -8.00 -23.44 1.98
C LYS A 67 -7.58 -23.81 0.57
N ASP A 68 -7.54 -25.10 0.23
CA ASP A 68 -7.23 -25.56 -1.12
C ASP A 68 -8.38 -25.22 -2.08
N MET A 69 -9.64 -25.30 -1.65
CA MET A 69 -10.79 -24.91 -2.46
C MET A 69 -10.90 -23.39 -2.68
N THR A 70 -10.44 -22.57 -1.72
CA THR A 70 -10.49 -21.10 -1.78
C THR A 70 -9.17 -20.46 -2.24
N SER A 71 -8.09 -21.22 -2.29
CA SER A 71 -6.81 -20.78 -2.81
C SER A 71 -6.95 -20.46 -4.29
N ALA A 72 -6.46 -19.28 -4.69
CA ALA A 72 -6.42 -18.87 -6.09
C ALA A 72 -5.70 -19.91 -6.99
N LYS A 73 -4.86 -20.77 -6.40
CA LYS A 73 -4.24 -21.93 -7.06
C LYS A 73 -5.26 -22.88 -7.69
N SER A 74 -6.30 -23.28 -6.95
CA SER A 74 -7.33 -24.18 -7.44
C SER A 74 -8.36 -23.48 -8.33
N MET A 75 -8.61 -22.19 -8.10
CA MET A 75 -9.58 -21.40 -8.85
C MET A 75 -9.10 -20.91 -10.23
N GLY A 76 -7.91 -21.32 -10.70
CA GLY A 76 -7.49 -21.08 -12.08
C GLY A 76 -6.05 -20.60 -12.26
N LEU A 77 -5.30 -20.34 -11.18
CA LEU A 77 -3.87 -20.00 -11.32
C LEU A 77 -3.03 -21.20 -11.75
N ASP A 78 -3.36 -22.44 -11.40
CA ASP A 78 -2.63 -23.61 -11.94
C ASP A 78 -2.85 -23.79 -13.45
N GLY A 79 -4.04 -23.45 -13.95
CA GLY A 79 -4.34 -23.43 -15.39
C GLY A 79 -3.60 -22.30 -16.09
N LEU A 80 -3.58 -21.11 -15.50
CA LEU A 80 -2.84 -19.96 -16.01
C LEU A 80 -1.33 -20.19 -15.97
N GLU A 81 -0.78 -20.74 -14.89
CA GLU A 81 0.65 -21.08 -14.77
C GLU A 81 1.04 -22.13 -15.80
N LYS A 82 0.22 -23.16 -16.01
CA LYS A 82 0.43 -24.15 -17.08
C LYS A 82 0.35 -23.51 -18.46
N SER A 83 -0.64 -22.68 -18.74
CA SER A 83 -0.76 -21.98 -20.03
C SER A 83 0.39 -20.98 -20.25
N LEU A 84 0.84 -20.27 -19.22
CA LEU A 84 2.01 -19.39 -19.29
C LEU A 84 3.30 -20.20 -19.50
N ARG A 85 3.44 -21.36 -18.85
CA ARG A 85 4.58 -22.26 -19.00
C ARG A 85 4.59 -22.99 -20.34
N GLU A 86 3.43 -23.34 -20.86
CA GLU A 86 3.24 -23.92 -22.19
C GLU A 86 3.50 -22.86 -23.27
N SER A 87 3.00 -21.64 -23.08
CA SER A 87 3.30 -20.48 -23.94
C SER A 87 4.79 -20.10 -23.90
N ALA A 88 5.44 -20.23 -22.74
CA ALA A 88 6.88 -20.03 -22.60
C ALA A 88 7.71 -21.19 -23.19
N ARG A 89 7.11 -22.36 -23.38
CA ARG A 89 7.71 -23.49 -24.10
C ARG A 89 7.50 -23.38 -25.60
N TRP A 90 6.49 -22.64 -26.05
CA TRP A 90 6.31 -22.26 -27.44
C TRP A 90 7.25 -21.11 -27.80
N ASP A 91 8.49 -21.52 -28.06
CA ASP A 91 9.56 -20.82 -28.76
C ASP A 91 10.45 -19.84 -27.95
N PRO A 92 11.42 -20.40 -27.18
CA PRO A 92 12.56 -19.63 -26.64
C PRO A 92 13.47 -19.00 -27.71
N ASP A 93 13.27 -19.31 -29.00
CA ASP A 93 13.98 -18.75 -30.16
C ASP A 93 13.07 -17.87 -31.05
N SER A 94 11.88 -17.52 -30.57
CA SER A 94 11.04 -16.53 -31.25
C SER A 94 11.76 -15.19 -31.31
N GLU A 95 11.53 -14.41 -32.38
CA GLU A 95 12.15 -13.10 -32.56
C GLU A 95 11.91 -12.19 -31.34
N THR A 96 10.75 -12.32 -30.69
CA THR A 96 10.43 -11.62 -29.43
C THR A 96 11.33 -12.05 -28.27
N ALA A 97 11.64 -13.34 -28.13
CA ALA A 97 12.55 -13.86 -27.11
C ALA A 97 14.00 -13.44 -27.38
N LYS A 98 14.42 -13.40 -28.66
CA LYS A 98 15.74 -12.87 -29.05
C LYS A 98 15.87 -11.38 -28.73
N LEU A 99 14.87 -10.58 -29.08
CA LEU A 99 14.82 -9.15 -28.75
C LEU A 99 14.79 -8.92 -27.23
N ALA A 100 14.09 -9.76 -26.46
CA ALA A 100 14.09 -9.69 -25.00
C ALA A 100 15.46 -10.03 -24.40
N ARG A 101 16.16 -11.03 -24.94
CA ARG A 101 17.53 -11.41 -24.54
C ARG A 101 18.55 -10.34 -24.93
N GLU A 102 18.40 -9.73 -26.11
CA GLU A 102 19.24 -8.64 -26.58
C GLU A 102 19.06 -7.39 -25.71
N ARG A 103 17.82 -7.01 -25.40
CA ARG A 103 17.48 -5.94 -24.45
C ARG A 103 18.02 -6.23 -23.05
N ALA A 104 17.95 -7.48 -22.59
CA ALA A 104 18.49 -7.88 -21.29
C ALA A 104 20.02 -7.81 -21.27
N ALA A 105 20.68 -8.24 -22.35
CA ALA A 105 22.13 -8.15 -22.52
C ALA A 105 22.62 -6.70 -22.63
N GLU A 106 21.87 -5.83 -23.31
CA GLU A 106 22.17 -4.39 -23.40
C GLU A 106 21.95 -3.68 -22.06
N ALA A 107 20.86 -4.00 -21.34
CA ALA A 107 20.63 -3.51 -19.99
C ALA A 107 21.74 -3.97 -19.03
N GLN A 108 22.23 -5.21 -19.19
CA GLN A 108 23.32 -5.74 -18.40
C GLN A 108 24.65 -5.06 -18.73
N LYS A 109 24.97 -4.87 -20.02
CA LYS A 109 26.14 -4.08 -20.46
C LYS A 109 26.09 -2.64 -19.96
N ARG A 110 24.93 -1.98 -19.97
CA ARG A 110 24.78 -0.63 -19.39
C ARG A 110 25.00 -0.64 -17.89
N ARG A 111 24.54 -1.67 -17.20
CA ARG A 111 24.72 -1.81 -15.74
C ARG A 111 26.17 -2.13 -15.37
N ASP A 112 26.85 -2.93 -16.18
CA ASP A 112 28.25 -3.29 -15.99
C ASP A 112 29.17 -2.14 -16.39
N ALA A 113 28.88 -1.38 -17.44
CA ALA A 113 29.58 -0.14 -17.77
C ALA A 113 29.37 0.95 -16.70
N LEU A 114 28.18 1.00 -16.09
CA LEU A 114 27.92 1.90 -14.95
C LEU A 114 28.68 1.46 -13.69
N ARG A 115 28.83 0.14 -13.48
CA ARG A 115 29.68 -0.42 -12.42
C ARG A 115 31.16 -0.17 -12.67
N GLU A 116 31.65 -0.36 -13.89
CA GLU A 116 33.03 -0.08 -14.28
C GLU A 116 33.37 1.41 -14.12
N LYS A 117 32.44 2.31 -14.47
CA LYS A 117 32.60 3.74 -14.16
C LYS A 117 32.62 4.02 -12.66
N ARG A 118 31.76 3.33 -11.89
CA ARG A 118 31.74 3.46 -10.42
C ARG A 118 33.00 2.93 -9.75
N ASP A 119 33.57 1.86 -10.29
CA ASP A 119 34.75 1.19 -9.74
C ASP A 119 36.05 1.85 -10.26
N GLY A 120 36.02 2.52 -11.43
CA GLY A 120 37.09 3.36 -11.97
C GLY A 120 37.16 4.79 -11.41
N GLU A 121 36.04 5.34 -10.92
CA GLU A 121 35.98 6.59 -10.13
C GLU A 121 36.16 6.35 -8.62
N SER A 122 36.73 5.21 -8.22
CA SER A 122 37.24 5.00 -6.85
C SER A 122 38.67 5.52 -6.66
N GLY A 123 39.14 6.36 -7.57
CA GLY A 123 40.30 7.22 -7.41
C GLY A 123 39.97 8.63 -7.88
N GLU A 124 39.96 9.56 -6.93
CA GLU A 124 40.03 11.02 -7.14
C GLU A 124 38.71 11.83 -7.16
N THR A 125 38.32 12.17 -5.92
CA THR A 125 37.86 13.49 -5.47
C THR A 125 36.49 13.99 -5.91
N ALA A 126 35.59 14.00 -4.93
CA ALA A 126 34.52 14.98 -4.86
C ALA A 126 35.07 16.41 -5.00
N PRO A 127 34.33 17.31 -5.68
CA PRO A 127 34.02 18.58 -5.12
C PRO A 127 32.60 18.52 -4.56
N ALA A 128 32.56 18.54 -3.24
CA ALA A 128 31.59 19.26 -2.44
C ALA A 128 30.30 19.65 -3.18
N GLY A 129 29.23 18.92 -2.89
CA GLY A 129 27.88 19.43 -3.06
C GLY A 129 27.84 20.86 -2.56
N GLN A 130 27.50 21.77 -3.46
CA GLN A 130 27.34 23.17 -3.15
C GLN A 130 26.43 23.28 -1.94
N SER A 131 27.08 23.68 -0.85
CA SER A 131 26.50 24.15 0.38
C SER A 131 25.37 25.12 0.05
N TRP A 132 24.14 24.64 0.15
CA TRP A 132 23.03 25.50 0.51
C TRP A 132 22.69 25.21 1.97
N ASN A 133 23.64 25.54 2.84
CA ASN A 133 23.30 25.97 4.17
C ASN A 133 24.43 26.80 4.77
N LYS A 134 24.00 27.94 5.32
CA LYS A 134 24.65 28.75 6.35
C LYS A 134 25.54 29.90 5.84
N ALA A 135 24.93 31.07 5.67
CA ALA A 135 25.29 32.31 6.39
C ALA A 135 24.74 33.57 5.68
N SER A 136 23.53 34.00 6.02
CA SER A 136 23.32 35.44 6.27
C SER A 136 23.23 35.57 7.78
N GLY A 137 24.37 35.88 8.38
CA GLY A 137 24.48 36.24 9.78
C GLY A 137 23.94 37.64 10.03
N GLU A 138 23.35 37.76 11.21
CA GLU A 138 23.45 38.87 12.15
C GLU A 138 22.79 40.24 11.84
N THR A 139 21.99 40.58 12.85
CA THR A 139 21.18 41.76 13.18
C THR A 139 21.99 43.05 13.42
N PRO A 140 21.33 44.21 13.51
CA PRO A 140 21.01 44.76 14.84
C PRO A 140 19.56 45.26 14.94
N ASP A 141 18.81 44.82 15.96
CA ASP A 141 18.61 45.53 17.24
C ASP A 141 17.55 46.65 17.15
N ALA A 142 16.35 46.38 17.68
CA ALA A 142 15.73 47.17 18.74
C ALA A 142 14.28 46.71 19.01
N ALA A 143 13.95 46.59 20.30
CA ALA A 143 12.63 46.59 20.93
C ALA A 143 11.86 45.25 21.05
N ARG A 144 12.15 44.52 22.12
CA ARG A 144 11.13 43.91 23.02
C ARG A 144 10.69 44.99 24.05
N PRO A 145 9.61 44.84 24.85
CA PRO A 145 8.77 43.64 25.09
C PRO A 145 7.24 43.95 25.01
N ALA A 146 6.32 42.98 24.95
CA ALA A 146 5.78 42.31 26.15
C ALA A 146 4.91 41.09 25.80
N GLU A 147 5.24 39.97 26.43
CA GLU A 147 4.34 38.87 26.82
C GLU A 147 3.49 39.31 28.04
N PRO A 148 2.34 38.69 28.38
CA PRO A 148 2.22 37.26 28.77
C PRO A 148 1.12 36.50 28.01
N GLU A 149 1.27 35.20 27.70
CA GLU A 149 1.12 34.03 28.59
C GLU A 149 -0.34 33.86 29.03
N ALA A 150 -1.16 33.08 28.33
CA ALA A 150 -1.33 31.62 28.40
C ALA A 150 -2.72 31.29 28.97
N ALA A 151 -3.44 30.41 28.27
CA ALA A 151 -4.59 29.71 28.84
C ALA A 151 -4.10 28.71 29.91
N PRO A 152 -4.99 28.24 30.81
CA PRO A 152 -5.68 27.01 30.45
C PRO A 152 -7.15 26.93 30.88
N ALA A 153 -7.80 25.94 30.29
CA ALA A 153 -9.18 25.52 30.50
C ALA A 153 -9.48 25.06 31.94
N GLY A 154 -10.75 25.14 32.35
CA GLY A 154 -11.27 24.37 33.48
C GLY A 154 -12.60 24.89 34.04
N ASP A 155 -13.62 24.02 33.95
CA ASP A 155 -14.81 23.94 34.81
C ASP A 155 -15.93 25.00 34.72
N ALA A 156 -16.99 24.63 33.99
CA ALA A 156 -18.35 24.73 34.50
C ALA A 156 -18.78 23.31 34.91
N PRO A 157 -19.51 23.13 36.03
CA PRO A 157 -20.96 23.27 35.95
C PRO A 157 -21.64 23.83 37.22
N ALA A 158 -22.79 24.46 37.04
CA ALA A 158 -23.84 24.50 38.06
C ALA A 158 -24.62 23.17 38.06
N PRO A 159 -25.22 22.77 39.19
CA PRO A 159 -26.68 22.57 39.14
C PRO A 159 -27.45 22.99 40.39
N GLU A 160 -28.68 23.46 40.16
CA GLU A 160 -29.80 23.48 41.10
C GLU A 160 -30.38 22.06 41.32
N ASP A 161 -31.04 21.88 42.47
CA ASP A 161 -32.13 20.96 42.82
C ASP A 161 -31.98 19.43 42.70
N ARG A 162 -31.96 18.73 43.86
CA ARG A 162 -33.06 17.82 44.32
C ARG A 162 -32.74 17.01 45.59
N LYS A 163 -33.72 17.10 46.52
CA LYS A 163 -34.29 16.07 47.41
C LYS A 163 -33.57 15.64 48.70
N GLU A 164 -34.32 15.87 49.79
CA GLU A 164 -34.49 15.02 50.97
C GLU A 164 -34.80 13.54 50.65
#